data_AF-A0A7C5R269-F1
#
_entry.id   AF-A0A7C5R269-F1
#
_cell.length_a   1.000
_cell.length_b   1.000
_cell.length_c   1.000
_cell.angle_alpha   90.00
_cell.angle_beta   90.00
_cell.angle_gamma   90.00
#
_symmetry.space_group_name_H-M   'P 1'
#
loop_
_entity.id
_entity.type
_entity.pdbx_description
1 polymer ?
#
loop_
_entity_poly.entity_id
_entity_poly.type
_entity_poly.pdbx_seq_one_letter_code
_entity_poly.pdbx_strand_id
1 'polypeptide(L)'
;MTRDLDTPRFPPPELADREGLVSVGGRLTPTWLLAAYRQGIFPWPLLLPDGYALAWFSPDPRVVLPWESLHIPRRLARRLRRGEFTFT
;
A
#
# COMPACT_ATOMS: atom_id res chain seq x y z
N MET A 1 -19.58 -0.67 21.47
CA MET A 1 -18.83 -1.85 21.97
C MET A 1 -19.02 -3.00 20.98
N THR A 2 -18.47 -2.85 19.77
CA THR A 2 -18.69 -3.78 18.65
C THR A 2 -17.40 -4.57 18.42
N ARG A 3 -17.30 -5.66 19.20
CA ARG A 3 -16.53 -6.90 19.00
C ARG A 3 -15.39 -6.88 17.97
N ASP A 4 -14.16 -6.99 18.49
CA ASP A 4 -12.90 -7.42 17.88
C ASP A 4 -12.92 -8.85 17.25
N LEU A 5 -14.04 -9.34 16.73
CA LEU A 5 -14.18 -10.74 16.30
C LEU A 5 -13.89 -11.02 14.81
N ASP A 6 -13.38 -10.06 14.04
CA ASP A 6 -13.07 -10.29 12.62
C ASP A 6 -11.81 -9.52 12.16
N THR A 7 -10.81 -9.45 13.03
CA THR A 7 -9.47 -8.97 12.62
C THR A 7 -8.81 -10.05 11.78
N PRO A 8 -8.54 -9.81 10.48
CA PRO A 8 -7.96 -10.84 9.65
C PRO A 8 -6.52 -11.12 10.06
N ARG A 9 -6.14 -12.39 9.90
CA ARG A 9 -4.77 -12.83 10.10
C ARG A 9 -4.09 -12.99 8.76
N PHE A 10 -3.08 -12.17 8.51
CA PHE A 10 -2.20 -12.34 7.37
C PHE A 10 -1.07 -13.32 7.69
N PRO A 11 -0.59 -14.11 6.71
CA PRO A 11 0.72 -14.74 6.80
C PRO A 11 1.81 -13.69 7.08
N PRO A 12 2.91 -14.06 7.78
CA PRO A 12 4.08 -13.19 7.92
C PRO A 12 4.56 -12.70 6.54
N PRO A 13 4.81 -11.39 6.35
CA PRO A 13 5.21 -10.82 5.07
C PRO A 13 6.55 -11.36 4.55
N GLU A 14 7.40 -11.90 5.42
CA GLU A 14 8.68 -12.54 5.06
C GLU A 14 8.48 -13.85 4.29
N LEU A 15 7.26 -14.40 4.30
CA LEU A 15 6.88 -15.59 3.53
C LEU A 15 6.25 -15.25 2.18
N ALA A 16 6.23 -13.97 1.80
CA ALA A 16 5.76 -13.55 0.49
C ALA A 16 6.58 -14.21 -0.64
N ASP A 17 5.96 -14.39 -1.81
CA ASP A 17 6.69 -14.91 -2.97
C ASP A 17 7.69 -13.88 -3.55
N ARG A 18 8.34 -14.24 -4.67
CA ARG A 18 9.34 -13.38 -5.32
C ARG A 18 8.77 -12.04 -5.82
N GLU A 19 7.47 -11.95 -6.05
CA GLU A 19 6.79 -10.72 -6.46
C GLU A 19 6.23 -9.95 -5.26
N GLY A 20 6.36 -10.52 -4.05
CA GLY A 20 5.83 -9.97 -2.81
C GLY A 20 4.39 -10.37 -2.54
N LEU A 21 3.81 -11.34 -3.23
CA LEU A 21 2.43 -11.79 -2.96
C LEU A 21 2.37 -12.54 -1.63
N VAL A 22 1.50 -12.07 -0.73
CA VAL A 22 1.27 -12.65 0.61
C VAL A 22 0.02 -13.52 0.62
N SER A 23 -1.09 -13.04 0.04
CA SER A 23 -2.34 -13.78 -0.03
C SER A 23 -3.27 -13.24 -1.11
N VAL A 24 -4.23 -14.08 -1.54
CA VAL A 24 -5.30 -13.72 -2.48
C VAL A 24 -6.65 -13.93 -1.80
N GLY A 25 -7.59 -13.02 -2.05
CA GLY A 25 -8.93 -13.01 -1.47
C GLY A 25 -9.07 -12.08 -0.26
N GLY A 26 -10.10 -12.33 0.56
CA GLY A 26 -10.42 -11.51 1.72
C GLY A 26 -11.38 -10.36 1.43
N ARG A 27 -11.34 -9.32 2.27
CA ARG A 27 -12.25 -8.17 2.17
C ARG A 27 -11.49 -6.85 2.22
N LEU A 28 -11.97 -5.86 1.48
CA LEU A 28 -11.43 -4.49 1.52
C LEU A 28 -12.22 -3.63 2.52
N THR A 29 -12.12 -3.98 3.82
CA THR A 29 -12.75 -3.22 4.92
C THR A 29 -11.70 -2.48 5.74
N PRO A 30 -12.08 -1.45 6.53
CA PRO A 30 -11.14 -0.74 7.40
C PRO A 30 -10.35 -1.67 8.33
N THR A 31 -10.99 -2.68 8.91
CA THR A 31 -10.34 -3.67 9.78
C THR A 31 -9.25 -4.45 9.04
N TRP A 32 -9.51 -4.85 7.79
CA TRP A 32 -8.52 -5.55 6.96
C TRP A 32 -7.36 -4.67 6.56
N LEU A 33 -7.64 -3.42 6.14
CA LEU A 33 -6.61 -2.45 5.79
C LEU A 33 -5.70 -2.17 7.00
N LEU A 34 -6.27 -1.91 8.17
CA LEU A 34 -5.50 -1.65 9.39
C LEU A 34 -4.64 -2.85 9.77
N ALA A 35 -5.15 -4.08 9.66
CA ALA A 35 -4.39 -5.29 9.94
C ALA A 35 -3.24 -5.52 8.95
N ALA A 36 -3.46 -5.23 7.65
CA ALA A 36 -2.45 -5.37 6.60
C ALA A 36 -1.35 -4.31 6.72
N TYR A 37 -1.72 -3.02 6.75
CA TYR A 37 -0.77 -1.91 6.75
C TYR A 37 0.16 -1.92 7.99
N ARG A 38 -0.33 -2.38 9.15
CA ARG A 38 0.49 -2.54 10.36
C ARG A 38 1.62 -3.56 10.19
N GLN A 39 1.52 -4.45 9.21
CA GLN A 39 2.52 -5.47 8.88
C GLN A 39 3.28 -5.13 7.60
N GLY A 40 3.10 -3.92 7.04
CA GLY A 40 3.71 -3.54 5.76
C GLY A 40 3.02 -4.15 4.54
N ILE A 41 1.87 -4.80 4.70
CA ILE A 41 1.12 -5.44 3.61
C ILE A 41 0.14 -4.43 3.02
N PHE A 42 0.01 -4.37 1.69
CA PHE A 42 -0.94 -3.49 1.01
C PHE A 42 -1.81 -4.25 0.00
N PRO A 43 -3.08 -3.84 -0.20
CA PRO A 43 -3.94 -4.44 -1.19
C PRO A 43 -3.56 -3.97 -2.61
N TRP A 44 -3.56 -4.88 -3.57
CA TRP A 44 -3.42 -4.58 -4.99
C TRP A 44 -4.30 -5.52 -5.82
N PRO A 45 -5.03 -5.02 -6.83
CA PRO A 45 -5.84 -5.88 -7.68
C PRO A 45 -4.95 -6.73 -8.59
N LEU A 46 -5.12 -8.05 -8.54
CA LEU A 46 -4.48 -8.99 -9.45
C LEU A 46 -5.40 -9.23 -10.65
N LEU A 47 -4.92 -8.93 -11.86
CA LEU A 47 -5.65 -9.17 -13.10
C LEU A 47 -5.59 -10.67 -13.44
N LEU A 48 -6.75 -11.30 -13.56
CA LEU A 48 -6.96 -12.69 -13.95
C LEU A 48 -7.77 -12.73 -15.26
N PRO A 49 -7.78 -13.86 -16.00
CA PRO A 49 -8.56 -14.00 -17.23
C PRO A 49 -10.05 -13.63 -17.08
N ASP A 50 -10.63 -13.93 -15.92
CA ASP A 50 -12.06 -13.74 -15.64
C ASP A 50 -12.37 -12.49 -14.81
N GLY A 51 -11.39 -11.59 -14.62
CA GLY A 51 -11.58 -10.32 -13.89
C GLY A 51 -10.46 -9.98 -12.92
N TYR A 52 -10.80 -9.40 -11.77
CA TYR A 52 -9.82 -9.02 -10.76
C TYR A 52 -10.03 -9.79 -9.46
N ALA A 53 -8.93 -10.25 -8.87
CA ALA A 53 -8.91 -10.74 -7.51
C ALA A 53 -8.24 -9.71 -6.59
N LEU A 54 -8.77 -9.51 -5.39
CA LEU A 54 -8.07 -8.77 -4.35
C LEU A 54 -6.85 -9.60 -3.92
N ALA A 55 -5.66 -9.01 -4.02
CA ALA A 55 -4.44 -9.62 -3.55
C ALA A 55 -3.73 -8.69 -2.56
N TRP A 56 -2.89 -9.26 -1.71
CA TRP A 56 -2.19 -8.56 -0.65
C TRP A 56 -0.69 -8.75 -0.83
N PHE A 57 0.07 -7.66 -0.86
CA PHE A 57 1.48 -7.67 -1.22
C PHE A 57 2.37 -7.06 -0.13
N SER A 58 3.58 -7.60 -0.01
CA SER A 58 4.71 -7.07 0.76
C SER A 58 6.01 -7.35 -0.01
N PRO A 59 6.36 -6.52 -1.01
CA PRO A 59 7.53 -6.74 -1.86
C PRO A 59 8.83 -6.48 -1.11
N ASP A 60 9.84 -7.29 -1.43
CA ASP A 60 11.24 -7.13 -1.01
C ASP A 60 12.15 -7.16 -2.25
N PRO A 61 12.84 -6.05 -2.60
CA PRO A 61 12.96 -4.80 -1.84
C PRO A 61 11.71 -3.90 -1.89
N ARG A 62 11.44 -3.20 -0.79
CA ARG A 62 10.36 -2.21 -0.68
C ARG A 62 10.85 -0.81 -1.08
N VAL A 63 10.12 -0.16 -1.99
CA VAL A 63 10.38 1.25 -2.35
C VAL A 63 9.94 2.16 -1.19
N VAL A 64 10.86 3.01 -0.74
CA VAL A 64 10.62 4.10 0.22
C VAL A 64 11.12 5.40 -0.36
N LEU A 65 10.48 6.52 -0.01
CA LEU A 65 10.91 7.86 -0.38
C LEU A 65 11.28 8.63 0.89
N PRO A 66 12.57 8.66 1.28
CA PRO A 66 13.03 9.46 2.41
C PRO A 66 12.75 10.94 2.14
N TRP A 67 12.14 11.62 3.10
CA TRP A 67 11.72 13.01 2.93
C TRP A 67 12.91 13.95 2.74
N GLU A 68 14.00 13.68 3.44
CA GLU A 68 15.26 14.42 3.42
C GLU A 68 15.96 14.34 2.06
N SER A 69 15.63 13.30 1.28
CA SER A 69 16.22 13.04 -0.04
C SER A 69 15.27 13.38 -1.20
N LEU A 70 14.15 14.06 -0.91
CA LEU A 70 13.21 14.44 -1.96
C LEU A 70 13.88 15.34 -3.00
N HIS A 71 14.05 14.83 -4.22
CA HIS A 71 14.52 15.63 -5.34
C HIS A 71 13.39 16.46 -5.94
N ILE A 72 13.50 17.79 -5.82
CA ILE A 72 12.59 18.73 -6.49
C ILE A 72 13.32 19.36 -7.69
N PRO A 73 12.95 19.00 -8.93
CA PRO A 73 13.59 19.59 -10.11
C PRO A 73 13.42 21.11 -10.15
N ARG A 74 14.46 21.83 -10.59
CA ARG A 74 14.49 23.31 -10.65
C ARG A 74 13.25 23.92 -11.31
N ARG A 75 12.73 23.29 -12.37
CA ARG A 75 11.52 23.74 -13.08
C ARG A 75 10.28 23.65 -12.20
N LEU A 76 10.12 22.55 -11.45
CA LEU A 76 9.01 22.36 -10.51
C LEU A 76 9.12 23.35 -9.35
N ALA A 77 10.31 23.49 -8.75
CA ALA A 77 10.54 24.45 -7.66
C ALA A 77 10.18 25.89 -8.07
N ARG A 78 10.54 26.31 -9.29
CA ARG A 78 10.18 27.63 -9.83
C ARG A 78 8.67 27.79 -10.03
N ARG A 79 7.97 26.73 -10.44
CA ARG A 79 6.51 26.77 -10.62
C ARG A 79 5.79 26.86 -9.28
N LEU A 80 6.22 26.07 -8.29
CA LEU A 80 5.64 26.08 -6.94
C LEU A 80 5.75 27.45 -6.26
N ARG A 81 6.88 28.16 -6.44
CA ARG A 81 7.09 29.52 -5.90
C ARG A 81 6.15 30.59 -6.45
N ARG A 82 5.41 30.33 -7.53
CA ARG A 82 4.44 31.30 -8.08
C ARG A 82 3.14 31.36 -7.27
N GLY A 83 2.92 30.43 -6.34
CA GLY A 83 1.71 30.42 -5.51
C GLY A 83 0.43 30.12 -6.28
N GLU A 84 0.53 29.53 -7.47
CA GLU A 84 -0.62 29.21 -8.35
C GLU A 84 -1.42 27.98 -7.87
N PHE A 85 -0.95 27.27 -6.84
CA PHE A 85 -1.57 26.04 -6.33
C PHE A 85 -1.91 26.18 -4.85
N THR A 86 -3.07 25.64 -4.48
CA THR A 86 -3.50 25.47 -3.08
C THR A 86 -3.56 23.98 -2.76
N PHE A 87 -2.99 23.58 -1.63
CA PHE A 87 -3.03 22.22 -1.11
C PHE A 87 -3.91 22.20 0.15
N THR A 88 -4.76 21.19 0.30
CA THR A 88 -5.66 20.97 1.44
C THR A 88 -5.72 19.49 1.78
#